data_AF-A0A1E5CWK4-F1
#
_entry.id   AF-A0A1E5CWK4-F1
#
_cell.length_a   1.000
_cell.length_b   1.000
_cell.length_c   1.000
_cell.angle_alpha   90.00
_cell.angle_beta   90.00
_cell.angle_gamma   90.00
#
_symmetry.space_group_name_H-M   'P 1'
#
loop_
_entity.id
_entity.type
_entity.pdbx_description
1 polymer ?
#
loop_
_entity_poly.entity_id
_entity_poly.type
_entity_poly.pdbx_seq_one_letter_code
_entity_poly.pdbx_strand_id
1 'polypeptide(L)'
;SHLNWALAVFSYQVNRINMNSIIKDELLRVYEFYCENLDADNFEEYQLLGATKFAKSLAYKLDDQCLLGLASKIEMELMERIRVEDEYYSYMDDQPGEYPHLVDGRNLCKDLFYKQKRYNVDMKEYRKFLIENEDKFISSGLYDSLVKYLNEEAVLHKVYNQVKEKVMYSTCEVLPDINQIDVLFNEAFGEICRKADKHLERQLSKALAANS
;
A
#
# COMPACT_ATOMS: atom_id res chain seq x y z
N SER A 1 -13.28 1.28 4.69
CA SER A 1 -14.17 0.41 3.88
C SER A 1 -14.02 0.78 2.39
N HIS A 2 -12.96 0.30 1.74
CA HIS A 2 -12.58 0.72 0.38
C HIS A 2 -13.22 -0.10 -0.75
N LEU A 3 -14.25 -0.90 -0.45
CA LEU A 3 -14.86 -1.89 -1.35
C LEU A 3 -16.26 -1.49 -1.86
N ASN A 4 -16.49 -0.20 -2.13
CA ASN A 4 -17.69 0.26 -2.86
C ASN A 4 -17.47 0.44 -4.37
N TRP A 5 -16.24 0.24 -4.87
CA TRP A 5 -15.90 0.49 -6.27
C TRP A 5 -16.49 -0.55 -7.23
N ALA A 6 -16.54 -1.82 -6.81
CA ALA A 6 -17.15 -2.89 -7.60
C ALA A 6 -18.63 -2.60 -7.89
N LEU A 7 -19.36 -1.96 -6.96
CA LEU A 7 -20.75 -1.54 -7.17
C LEU A 7 -20.88 -0.25 -7.99
N ALA A 8 -19.92 0.67 -7.89
CA ALA A 8 -19.93 1.92 -8.65
C ALA A 8 -19.79 1.67 -10.16
N VAL A 9 -18.93 0.72 -10.55
CA VAL A 9 -18.75 0.28 -11.95
C VAL A 9 -20.04 -0.36 -12.52
N PHE A 10 -20.90 -0.94 -11.67
CA PHE A 10 -22.16 -1.58 -12.10
C PHE A 10 -23.28 -0.61 -12.49
N SER A 11 -23.19 0.69 -12.16
CA SER A 11 -24.32 1.62 -12.29
C SER A 11 -24.31 2.54 -13.52
N TYR A 12 -23.24 2.52 -14.33
CA TYR A 12 -23.09 3.48 -15.43
C TYR A 12 -23.36 2.83 -16.80
N GLN A 13 -24.61 2.95 -17.27
CA GLN A 13 -24.95 2.80 -18.68
C GLN A 13 -24.49 4.04 -19.46
N VAL A 14 -23.26 4.03 -19.97
CA VAL A 14 -22.77 5.08 -20.89
C VAL A 14 -22.04 4.43 -22.07
N ASN A 15 -22.25 5.01 -23.26
CA ASN A 15 -21.72 4.63 -24.56
C ASN A 15 -20.32 3.98 -24.52
N ARG A 16 -20.15 2.87 -25.25
CA ARG A 16 -18.94 2.01 -25.33
C ARG A 16 -17.60 2.77 -25.39
N ILE A 17 -17.53 3.89 -26.10
CA ILE A 17 -16.30 4.68 -26.26
C ILE A 17 -15.88 5.37 -24.95
N ASN A 18 -16.85 5.83 -24.16
CA ASN A 18 -16.60 6.52 -22.88
C ASN A 18 -16.23 5.52 -21.78
N MET A 19 -16.74 4.29 -21.86
CA MET A 19 -16.47 3.25 -20.88
C MET A 19 -15.01 2.74 -20.96
N ASN A 20 -14.45 2.65 -22.17
CA ASN A 20 -13.05 2.21 -22.35
C ASN A 20 -12.03 3.23 -21.85
N SER A 21 -12.27 4.52 -22.08
CA SER A 21 -11.39 5.57 -21.54
C SER A 21 -11.44 5.58 -20.01
N ILE A 22 -12.63 5.47 -19.42
CA ILE A 22 -12.80 5.42 -17.96
C ILE A 22 -12.08 4.20 -17.36
N ILE A 23 -12.22 3.02 -17.97
CA ILE A 23 -11.56 1.81 -17.47
C ILE A 23 -10.05 1.91 -17.63
N LYS A 24 -9.57 2.47 -18.75
CA LYS A 24 -8.14 2.70 -18.98
C LYS A 24 -7.55 3.67 -17.95
N ASP A 25 -8.18 4.80 -17.74
CA ASP A 25 -7.72 5.85 -16.83
C ASP A 25 -7.76 5.35 -15.38
N GLU A 26 -8.80 4.60 -15.00
CA GLU A 26 -8.90 4.00 -13.67
C GLU A 26 -7.87 2.88 -13.46
N LEU A 27 -7.65 2.03 -14.47
CA LEU A 27 -6.63 0.98 -14.39
C LEU A 27 -5.23 1.57 -14.24
N LEU A 28 -4.91 2.63 -15.00
CA LEU A 28 -3.66 3.37 -14.86
C LEU A 28 -3.55 3.99 -13.47
N ARG A 29 -4.59 4.69 -13.00
CA ARG A 29 -4.59 5.33 -11.68
C ARG A 29 -4.35 4.33 -10.55
N VAL A 30 -5.03 3.19 -10.58
CA VAL A 30 -4.90 2.15 -9.54
C VAL A 30 -3.52 1.49 -9.63
N TYR A 31 -3.03 1.22 -10.84
CA TYR A 31 -1.72 0.63 -11.04
C TYR A 31 -0.58 1.60 -10.67
N GLU A 32 -0.68 2.89 -10.99
CA GLU A 32 0.25 3.92 -10.54
C GLU A 32 0.25 4.04 -9.02
N PHE A 33 -0.92 4.08 -8.40
CA PHE A 33 -1.05 4.08 -6.93
C PHE A 33 -0.41 2.84 -6.31
N TYR A 34 -0.54 1.68 -6.93
CA TYR A 34 0.12 0.45 -6.51
C TYR A 34 1.64 0.52 -6.71
N CYS A 35 2.14 1.01 -7.84
CA CYS A 35 3.58 1.18 -8.10
C CYS A 35 4.27 2.18 -7.16
N GLU A 36 3.56 3.24 -6.77
CA GLU A 36 4.02 4.23 -5.79
C GLU A 36 4.01 3.69 -4.35
N ASN A 37 3.24 2.64 -4.09
CA ASN A 37 3.22 1.92 -2.82
C ASN A 37 4.01 0.61 -2.94
N LEU A 38 5.33 0.72 -2.78
CA LEU A 38 6.25 -0.44 -2.68
C LEU A 38 5.94 -1.40 -1.50
N ASP A 39 4.92 -1.10 -0.69
CA ASP A 39 4.52 -1.81 0.54
C ASP A 39 3.12 -2.47 0.43
N ALA A 40 2.59 -2.68 -0.78
CA ALA A 40 1.26 -3.28 -0.99
C ALA A 40 1.23 -4.75 -0.49
N ASP A 41 0.22 -5.12 0.31
CA ASP A 41 0.04 -6.51 0.78
C ASP A 41 -0.35 -7.42 -0.40
N ASN A 42 0.02 -8.71 -0.34
CA ASN A 42 -0.34 -9.76 -1.31
C ASN A 42 -1.82 -9.68 -1.72
N PHE A 43 -2.71 -9.39 -0.76
CA PHE A 43 -4.14 -9.27 -1.01
C PHE A 43 -4.49 -8.15 -2.00
N GLU A 44 -3.79 -7.02 -1.99
CA GLU A 44 -3.98 -5.89 -2.90
C GLU A 44 -3.42 -6.21 -4.29
N GLU A 45 -2.30 -6.93 -4.37
CA GLU A 45 -1.75 -7.45 -5.64
C GLU A 45 -2.73 -8.41 -6.33
N TYR A 46 -3.30 -9.38 -5.60
CA TYR A 46 -4.27 -10.31 -6.16
C TYR A 46 -5.57 -9.62 -6.60
N GLN A 47 -6.00 -8.56 -5.89
CA GLN A 47 -7.14 -7.75 -6.31
C GLN A 47 -6.86 -6.98 -7.59
N LEU A 48 -5.69 -6.35 -7.70
CA LEU A 48 -5.28 -5.64 -8.90
C LEU A 48 -5.10 -6.59 -10.09
N LEU A 49 -4.57 -7.79 -9.86
CA LEU A 49 -4.49 -8.84 -10.87
C LEU A 49 -5.89 -9.25 -11.36
N GLY A 50 -6.86 -9.38 -10.44
CA GLY A 50 -8.26 -9.64 -10.79
C GLY A 50 -8.88 -8.53 -11.65
N ALA A 51 -8.69 -7.27 -11.27
CA ALA A 51 -9.16 -6.11 -12.03
C ALA A 51 -8.50 -6.03 -13.42
N THR A 52 -7.20 -6.32 -13.50
CA THR A 52 -6.43 -6.33 -14.74
C THR A 52 -6.91 -7.43 -15.70
N LYS A 53 -7.13 -8.65 -15.18
CA LYS A 53 -7.70 -9.76 -15.97
C LYS A 53 -9.10 -9.46 -16.50
N PHE A 54 -9.92 -8.78 -15.70
CA PHE A 54 -11.23 -8.31 -16.16
C PHE A 54 -11.09 -7.27 -17.28
N ALA A 55 -10.26 -6.25 -17.10
CA ALA A 55 -10.01 -5.23 -18.12
C ALA A 55 -9.48 -5.85 -19.42
N LYS A 56 -8.58 -6.83 -19.33
CA LYS A 56 -8.05 -7.59 -20.47
C LYS A 56 -9.14 -8.39 -21.20
N SER A 57 -10.00 -9.10 -20.46
CA SER A 57 -11.13 -9.85 -21.02
C SER A 57 -12.15 -8.94 -21.72
N LEU A 58 -12.42 -7.78 -21.12
CA LEU A 58 -13.29 -6.77 -21.70
C LEU A 58 -12.68 -6.17 -22.97
N ALA A 59 -11.39 -5.81 -22.94
CA ALA A 59 -10.67 -5.27 -24.08
C ALA A 59 -10.68 -6.25 -25.27
N TYR A 60 -10.46 -7.55 -25.01
CA TYR A 60 -10.57 -8.60 -26.03
C TYR A 60 -11.98 -8.68 -26.66
N LYS A 61 -13.03 -8.63 -25.84
CA LYS A 61 -14.43 -8.67 -26.32
C LYS A 61 -14.83 -7.41 -27.11
N LEU A 62 -14.17 -6.29 -26.83
CA LEU A 62 -14.45 -5.00 -27.46
C LEU A 62 -13.49 -4.66 -28.60
N ASP A 63 -12.52 -5.54 -28.88
CA ASP A 63 -11.46 -5.34 -29.87
C ASP A 63 -10.61 -4.07 -29.62
N ASP A 64 -10.45 -3.69 -28.35
CA ASP A 64 -9.66 -2.53 -27.92
C ASP A 64 -8.20 -2.95 -27.68
N GLN A 65 -7.39 -2.84 -28.74
CA GLN A 65 -5.98 -3.23 -28.72
C GLN A 65 -5.14 -2.40 -27.74
N CYS A 66 -5.50 -1.15 -27.49
CA CYS A 66 -4.78 -0.26 -26.57
C CYS A 66 -4.98 -0.70 -25.11
N LEU A 67 -6.23 -0.93 -24.71
CA LEU A 67 -6.53 -1.43 -23.36
C LEU A 67 -6.02 -2.85 -23.17
N LEU A 68 -6.10 -3.69 -24.21
CA LEU A 68 -5.58 -5.06 -24.19
C LEU A 68 -4.07 -5.09 -23.95
N GLY A 69 -3.31 -4.25 -24.65
CA GLY A 69 -1.87 -4.12 -24.48
C GLY A 69 -1.48 -3.62 -23.09
N LEU A 70 -2.17 -2.59 -22.59
CA LEU A 70 -1.94 -2.04 -21.26
C LEU A 70 -2.21 -3.09 -20.17
N ALA A 71 -3.39 -3.70 -20.19
CA ALA A 71 -3.77 -4.69 -19.18
C ALA A 71 -2.85 -5.92 -19.23
N SER A 72 -2.42 -6.34 -20.43
CA SER A 72 -1.46 -7.45 -20.56
C SER A 72 -0.10 -7.12 -19.95
N LYS A 73 0.39 -5.89 -20.13
CA LYS A 73 1.66 -5.45 -19.54
C LYS A 73 1.58 -5.43 -18.02
N ILE A 74 0.52 -4.85 -17.47
CA ILE A 74 0.28 -4.80 -16.01
C ILE A 74 0.15 -6.23 -15.44
N GLU A 75 -0.59 -7.11 -16.13
CA GLU A 75 -0.75 -8.50 -15.69
C GLU A 75 0.59 -9.24 -15.64
N MET A 76 1.44 -9.09 -16.65
CA MET A 76 2.76 -9.73 -16.68
C MET A 76 3.63 -9.28 -15.51
N GLU A 77 3.64 -7.99 -15.21
CA GLU A 77 4.45 -7.44 -14.13
C GLU A 77 3.95 -7.87 -12.74
N LEU A 78 2.62 -7.88 -12.53
CA LEU A 78 2.02 -8.40 -11.30
C LEU A 78 2.29 -9.89 -11.13
N MET A 79 2.13 -10.68 -12.19
CA MET A 79 2.41 -12.12 -12.14
C MET A 79 3.88 -12.41 -11.84
N GLU A 80 4.81 -11.63 -12.37
CA GLU A 80 6.24 -11.82 -12.07
C GLU A 80 6.55 -11.47 -10.62
N ARG A 81 5.95 -10.40 -10.08
CA ARG A 81 6.09 -10.06 -8.66
C ARG A 81 5.54 -11.14 -7.74
N ILE A 82 4.30 -11.58 -7.99
CA ILE A 82 3.67 -12.68 -7.26
C ILE A 82 4.53 -13.94 -7.35
N ARG A 83 5.06 -14.28 -8.55
CA ARG A 83 5.94 -15.43 -8.73
C ARG A 83 7.23 -15.30 -7.92
N VAL A 84 7.89 -14.15 -7.95
CA VAL A 84 9.13 -13.92 -7.17
C VAL A 84 8.84 -14.03 -5.67
N GLU A 85 7.69 -13.53 -5.21
CA GLU A 85 7.28 -13.64 -3.81
C GLU A 85 6.93 -15.09 -3.43
N ASP A 86 6.15 -15.78 -4.26
CA ASP A 86 5.81 -17.20 -4.07
C ASP A 86 7.07 -18.09 -4.12
N GLU A 87 8.02 -17.81 -5.01
CA GLU A 87 9.32 -18.50 -5.06
C GLU A 87 10.14 -18.21 -3.80
N TYR A 88 10.12 -16.97 -3.29
CA TYR A 88 10.75 -16.62 -2.01
C TYR A 88 10.14 -17.39 -0.84
N TYR A 89 8.81 -17.47 -0.74
CA TYR A 89 8.14 -18.25 0.31
C TYR A 89 8.32 -19.76 0.12
N SER A 90 8.33 -20.26 -1.11
CA SER A 90 8.61 -21.68 -1.40
C SER A 90 10.04 -22.06 -1.05
N TYR A 91 11.02 -21.16 -1.24
CA TYR A 91 12.41 -21.37 -0.82
C TYR A 91 12.56 -21.41 0.71
N MET A 92 11.66 -20.74 1.43
CA MET A 92 11.61 -20.72 2.90
C MET A 92 10.85 -21.92 3.48
N ASP A 93 9.82 -22.43 2.80
CA ASP A 93 9.08 -23.64 3.20
C ASP A 93 9.95 -24.92 3.09
N ASP A 94 10.93 -24.94 2.18
CA ASP A 94 11.93 -26.01 2.07
C ASP A 94 13.01 -25.97 3.19
N GLN A 95 12.96 -24.97 4.09
CA GLN A 95 13.80 -24.88 5.29
C GLN A 95 12.96 -24.95 6.59
N PRO A 96 12.45 -26.14 6.95
CA PRO A 96 11.77 -26.32 8.23
C PRO A 96 12.81 -26.24 9.37
N GLY A 97 13.08 -25.03 9.87
CA GLY A 97 13.93 -24.85 11.05
C GLY A 97 14.47 -23.44 11.33
N GLU A 98 14.47 -22.50 10.37
CA GLU A 98 15.20 -21.23 10.56
C GLU A 98 14.37 -20.15 11.29
N TYR A 99 13.04 -20.21 11.21
CA TYR A 99 12.13 -19.20 11.78
C TYR A 99 11.00 -19.84 12.61
N PRO A 100 11.24 -20.14 13.90
CA PRO A 100 10.31 -20.87 14.76
C PRO A 100 8.98 -20.13 15.04
N HIS A 101 8.88 -18.86 14.66
CA HIS A 101 7.78 -17.96 15.01
C HIS A 101 6.99 -17.42 13.83
N LEU A 102 7.17 -17.99 12.63
CA LEU A 102 6.57 -17.47 11.41
C LEU A 102 5.03 -17.38 11.49
N VAL A 103 4.37 -18.41 12.02
CA VAL A 103 2.90 -18.46 12.15
C VAL A 103 2.44 -17.76 13.44
N ASP A 104 3.04 -18.09 14.58
CA ASP A 104 2.60 -17.59 15.89
C ASP A 104 2.88 -16.09 16.05
N GLY A 105 4.01 -15.61 15.52
CA GLY A 105 4.36 -14.20 15.46
C GLY A 105 3.39 -13.37 14.64
N ARG A 106 3.00 -13.88 13.46
CA ARG A 106 1.96 -13.24 12.63
C ARG A 106 0.65 -13.11 13.38
N ASN A 107 0.21 -14.20 14.02
CA ASN A 107 -1.06 -14.23 14.75
C ASN A 107 -1.04 -13.31 15.97
N LEU A 108 0.06 -13.30 16.73
CA LEU A 108 0.26 -12.40 17.87
C LEU A 108 0.19 -10.93 17.44
N CYS A 109 0.93 -10.54 16.39
CA CYS A 109 0.89 -9.18 15.87
C CYS A 109 -0.52 -8.81 15.38
N LYS A 110 -1.22 -9.71 14.66
CA LYS A 110 -2.58 -9.45 14.19
C LYS A 110 -3.55 -9.22 15.35
N ASP A 111 -3.45 -10.03 16.41
CA ASP A 111 -4.29 -9.89 17.59
C ASP A 111 -4.01 -8.57 18.33
N LEU A 112 -2.75 -8.20 18.50
CA LEU A 112 -2.39 -6.95 19.19
C LEU A 112 -2.83 -5.69 18.41
N PHE A 113 -2.62 -5.66 17.09
CA PHE A 113 -2.90 -4.48 16.26
C PHE A 113 -4.38 -4.33 15.92
N TYR A 114 -5.07 -5.41 15.52
CA TYR A 114 -6.41 -5.29 14.94
C TYR A 114 -7.55 -5.76 15.83
N LYS A 115 -7.30 -6.79 16.65
CA LYS A 115 -8.33 -7.36 17.53
C LYS A 115 -8.39 -6.63 18.87
N GLN A 116 -7.24 -6.47 19.51
CA GLN A 116 -7.10 -5.78 20.80
C GLN A 116 -6.96 -4.26 20.62
N LYS A 117 -6.52 -3.81 19.44
CA LYS A 117 -6.28 -2.38 19.13
C LYS A 117 -5.36 -1.73 20.18
N ARG A 118 -4.29 -2.43 20.56
CA ARG A 118 -3.33 -1.97 21.57
C ARG A 118 -2.60 -0.71 21.14
N TYR A 119 -2.37 -0.56 19.85
CA TYR A 119 -1.55 0.49 19.28
C TYR A 119 -2.38 1.50 18.52
N ASN A 120 -1.99 2.78 18.66
CA ASN A 120 -2.52 3.88 17.87
C ASN A 120 -1.35 4.76 17.43
N VAL A 121 -1.48 5.36 16.27
CA VAL A 121 -0.51 6.33 15.72
C VAL A 121 -1.17 7.70 15.69
N ASP A 122 -0.45 8.73 16.12
CA ASP A 122 -0.94 10.11 16.11
C ASP A 122 -0.18 10.90 15.04
N MET A 123 -0.90 11.36 14.01
CA MET A 123 -0.32 12.15 12.90
C MET A 123 -0.71 13.63 12.96
N LYS A 124 -1.20 14.13 14.10
CA LYS A 124 -1.68 15.53 14.23
C LYS A 124 -0.62 16.58 13.93
N GLU A 125 0.62 16.36 14.36
CA GLU A 125 1.70 17.34 14.12
C GLU A 125 1.95 17.51 12.62
N TYR A 126 1.94 16.41 11.87
CA TYR A 126 2.05 16.42 10.42
C TYR A 126 0.84 17.08 9.73
N ARG A 127 -0.38 16.86 10.24
CA ARG A 127 -1.58 17.56 9.75
C ARG A 127 -1.45 19.06 9.94
N LYS A 128 -1.01 19.48 11.12
CA LYS A 128 -0.78 20.89 11.43
C LYS A 128 0.24 21.51 10.49
N PHE A 129 1.35 20.81 10.23
CA PHE A 129 2.37 21.26 9.28
C PHE A 129 1.83 21.47 7.85
N LEU A 130 0.96 20.56 7.37
CA LEU A 130 0.31 20.71 6.06
C LEU A 130 -0.64 21.91 6.03
N ILE A 131 -1.44 22.12 7.09
CA ILE A 131 -2.36 23.26 7.19
C ILE A 131 -1.59 24.58 7.20
N GLU A 132 -0.49 24.67 7.96
CA GLU A 132 0.35 25.88 8.03
C GLU A 132 1.03 26.25 6.69
N ASN A 133 1.12 25.29 5.76
CA ASN A 133 1.75 25.48 4.46
C ASN A 133 0.81 25.17 3.29
N GLU A 134 -0.50 25.15 3.53
CA GLU A 134 -1.54 24.71 2.61
C GLU A 134 -1.44 25.42 1.25
N ASP A 135 -1.40 26.76 1.25
CA ASP A 135 -1.32 27.57 0.02
C ASP A 135 -0.14 27.15 -0.88
N LYS A 136 1.02 26.84 -0.28
CA LYS A 136 2.25 26.46 -1.01
C LYS A 136 2.12 25.07 -1.63
N PHE A 137 1.50 24.15 -0.91
CA PHE A 137 1.29 22.77 -1.38
C PHE A 137 0.16 22.68 -2.40
N ILE A 138 -0.88 23.50 -2.28
CA ILE A 138 -1.95 23.61 -3.28
C ILE A 138 -1.38 24.18 -4.58
N SER A 139 -0.63 25.28 -4.52
CA SER A 139 -0.08 25.92 -5.73
C SER A 139 0.93 25.04 -6.46
N SER A 140 1.58 24.10 -5.76
CA SER A 140 2.50 23.11 -6.35
C SER A 140 1.84 21.77 -6.70
N GLY A 141 0.53 21.61 -6.46
CA GLY A 141 -0.21 20.37 -6.75
C GLY A 141 0.15 19.17 -5.85
N LEU A 142 0.78 19.42 -4.69
CA LEU A 142 1.28 18.39 -3.77
C LEU A 142 0.35 18.12 -2.58
N TYR A 143 -0.64 18.98 -2.33
CA TYR A 143 -1.46 18.90 -1.12
C TYR A 143 -2.24 17.58 -1.00
N ASP A 144 -2.95 17.17 -2.06
CA ASP A 144 -3.79 15.97 -2.04
C ASP A 144 -3.00 14.67 -1.83
N SER A 145 -1.78 14.59 -2.38
CA SER A 145 -0.90 13.44 -2.16
C SER A 145 -0.42 13.41 -0.71
N LEU A 146 0.01 14.55 -0.16
CA LEU A 146 0.51 14.67 1.20
C LEU A 146 -0.57 14.37 2.26
N VAL A 147 -1.82 14.78 2.06
CA VAL A 147 -2.92 14.48 2.99
C VAL A 147 -3.14 12.96 3.11
N LYS A 148 -3.03 12.21 2.01
CA LYS A 148 -3.19 10.74 2.01
C LYS A 148 -2.12 10.05 2.86
N TYR A 149 -0.90 10.60 2.92
CA TYR A 149 0.18 10.06 3.76
C TYR A 149 -0.09 10.18 5.26
N LEU A 150 -1.06 10.99 5.68
CA LEU A 150 -1.42 11.20 7.09
C LEU A 150 -2.61 10.37 7.57
N ASN A 151 -3.07 9.41 6.76
CA ASN A 151 -4.10 8.48 7.19
C ASN A 151 -3.53 7.56 8.30
N GLU A 152 -4.01 7.72 9.54
CA GLU A 152 -3.54 6.98 10.70
C GLU A 152 -3.78 5.47 10.58
N GLU A 153 -4.85 5.03 9.90
CA GLU A 153 -5.09 3.59 9.66
C GLU A 153 -4.03 3.01 8.73
N ALA A 154 -3.68 3.74 7.66
CA ALA A 154 -2.62 3.35 6.74
C ALA A 154 -1.24 3.36 7.40
N VAL A 155 -0.96 4.37 8.24
CA VAL A 155 0.30 4.46 8.99
C VAL A 155 0.40 3.32 10.01
N LEU A 156 -0.68 3.02 10.74
CA LEU A 156 -0.72 1.91 11.69
C LEU A 156 -0.50 0.57 10.98
N HIS A 157 -1.05 0.38 9.77
CA HIS A 157 -0.81 -0.82 8.97
C HIS A 157 0.66 -0.95 8.52
N LYS A 158 1.33 0.16 8.19
CA LYS A 158 2.77 0.17 7.90
C LYS A 158 3.61 -0.24 9.11
N VAL A 159 3.29 0.30 10.29
CA VAL A 159 3.94 -0.11 11.54
C VAL A 159 3.71 -1.59 11.80
N TYR A 160 2.48 -2.08 11.62
CA TYR A 160 2.15 -3.50 11.75
C TYR A 160 3.04 -4.37 10.86
N ASN A 161 3.21 -4.04 9.58
CA ASN A 161 4.00 -4.86 8.67
C ASN A 161 5.48 -4.95 9.09
N GLN A 162 6.09 -3.83 9.51
CA GLN A 162 7.47 -3.83 10.01
C GLN A 162 7.65 -4.64 11.30
N VAL A 163 6.71 -4.49 12.24
CA VAL A 163 6.74 -5.23 13.51
C VAL A 163 6.52 -6.72 13.27
N LYS A 164 5.49 -7.06 12.48
CA LYS A 164 5.14 -8.42 12.08
C LYS A 164 6.34 -9.13 11.44
N GLU A 165 7.01 -8.48 10.50
CA GLU A 165 8.18 -9.06 9.82
C GLU A 165 9.32 -9.37 10.80
N LYS A 166 9.68 -8.43 11.67
CA LYS A 166 10.71 -8.64 12.71
C LYS A 166 10.35 -9.77 13.69
N VAL A 167 9.06 -9.95 14.01
CA VAL A 167 8.59 -11.00 14.91
C VAL A 167 8.53 -12.36 14.20
N MET A 168 8.00 -12.41 12.97
CA MET A 168 7.89 -13.63 12.16
C MET A 168 9.25 -14.26 11.86
N TYR A 169 10.21 -13.41 11.49
CA TYR A 169 11.56 -13.84 11.11
C TYR A 169 12.57 -13.71 12.27
N SER A 170 12.07 -13.64 13.50
CA SER A 170 12.93 -13.73 14.67
C SER A 170 13.53 -15.13 14.76
N THR A 171 14.84 -15.21 14.84
CA THR A 171 15.59 -16.46 15.06
C THR A 171 15.72 -16.80 16.55
N CYS A 172 15.07 -16.04 17.44
CA CYS A 172 15.04 -16.35 18.86
C CYS A 172 14.29 -17.66 19.09
N GLU A 173 14.67 -18.42 20.12
CA GLU A 173 13.97 -19.66 20.49
C GLU A 173 12.57 -19.41 21.08
N VAL A 174 12.36 -18.20 21.62
CA VAL A 174 11.13 -17.81 22.30
C VAL A 174 10.49 -16.63 21.58
N LEU A 175 9.18 -16.73 21.40
CA LEU A 175 8.38 -15.71 20.76
C LEU A 175 8.50 -14.39 21.55
N PRO A 176 8.74 -13.24 20.87
CA PRO A 176 8.80 -11.96 21.54
C PRO A 176 7.58 -11.69 22.41
N ASP A 177 7.82 -11.26 23.63
CA ASP A 177 6.75 -10.87 24.55
C ASP A 177 6.12 -9.52 24.16
N ILE A 178 5.02 -9.17 24.81
CA ILE A 178 4.28 -7.93 24.52
C ILE A 178 5.17 -6.68 24.71
N ASN A 179 6.07 -6.67 25.70
CA ASN A 179 6.93 -5.50 25.93
C ASN A 179 7.95 -5.35 24.80
N GLN A 180 8.50 -6.47 24.30
CA GLN A 180 9.37 -6.46 23.14
C GLN A 180 8.64 -5.98 21.89
N ILE A 181 7.37 -6.40 21.69
CA ILE A 181 6.54 -5.92 20.58
C ILE A 181 6.21 -4.43 20.74
N ASP A 182 5.97 -3.94 21.95
CA ASP A 182 5.77 -2.50 22.23
C ASP A 182 7.03 -1.68 21.87
N VAL A 183 8.23 -2.21 22.13
CA VAL A 183 9.49 -1.58 21.70
C VAL A 183 9.58 -1.55 20.17
N LEU A 184 9.33 -2.69 19.52
CA LEU A 184 9.35 -2.77 18.05
C LEU A 184 8.33 -1.81 17.40
N PHE A 185 7.15 -1.65 18.01
CA PHE A 185 6.15 -0.67 17.58
C PHE A 185 6.70 0.75 17.63
N ASN A 186 7.29 1.15 18.77
CA ASN A 186 7.83 2.50 18.94
C ASN A 186 9.01 2.78 17.98
N GLU A 187 9.88 1.79 17.76
CA GLU A 187 10.97 1.89 16.77
C GLU A 187 10.44 2.09 15.35
N ALA A 188 9.52 1.22 14.92
CA ALA A 188 8.94 1.27 13.57
C ALA A 188 8.16 2.57 13.35
N PHE A 189 7.34 2.99 14.32
CA PHE A 189 6.62 4.25 14.25
C PHE A 189 7.57 5.45 14.22
N GLY A 190 8.59 5.47 15.09
CA GLY A 190 9.62 6.51 15.09
C GLY A 190 10.38 6.61 13.76
N GLU A 191 10.66 5.48 13.11
CA GLU A 191 11.30 5.47 11.80
C GLU A 191 10.39 6.05 10.70
N ILE A 192 9.10 5.72 10.73
CA ILE A 192 8.10 6.28 9.81
C ILE A 192 8.00 7.79 10.00
N CYS A 193 7.90 8.28 11.24
CA CYS A 193 7.89 9.70 11.55
C CYS A 193 9.16 10.41 11.02
N ARG A 194 10.35 9.86 11.30
CA ARG A 194 11.61 10.40 10.79
C ARG A 194 11.67 10.45 9.26
N LYS A 195 11.09 9.47 8.57
CA LYS A 195 10.97 9.46 7.10
C LYS A 195 9.98 10.51 6.62
N ALA A 196 8.86 10.69 7.32
CA ALA A 196 7.86 11.70 7.04
C ALA A 196 8.42 13.12 7.19
N ASP A 197 9.17 13.41 8.27
CA ASP A 197 9.84 14.69 8.50
C ASP A 197 10.70 15.09 7.29
N LYS A 198 11.62 14.18 6.89
CA LYS A 198 12.51 14.40 5.74
C LYS A 198 11.75 14.55 4.43
N HIS A 199 10.64 13.85 4.26
CA HIS A 199 9.82 13.95 3.07
C HIS A 199 9.13 15.32 3.00
N LEU A 200 8.49 15.75 4.09
CA LEU A 200 7.78 17.03 4.16
C LEU A 200 8.73 18.22 3.98
N GLU A 201 9.92 18.19 4.59
CA GLU A 201 10.97 19.21 4.37
C GLU A 201 11.37 19.33 2.90
N ARG A 202 11.57 18.19 2.22
CA ARG A 202 11.90 18.15 0.79
C ARG A 202 10.77 18.68 -0.07
N GLN A 203 9.52 18.29 0.22
CA GLN A 203 8.36 18.76 -0.54
C GLN A 203 8.11 20.25 -0.33
N LEU A 204 8.30 20.76 0.89
CA LEU A 204 8.19 22.18 1.17
C LEU A 204 9.23 22.97 0.38
N SER A 205 10.48 22.49 0.34
CA SER A 205 11.55 23.12 -0.44
C SER A 205 11.24 23.15 -1.94
N LYS A 206 10.67 22.06 -2.48
CA LYS A 206 10.20 22.00 -3.87
C LYS A 206 9.06 22.97 -4.14
N ALA A 207 8.07 23.02 -3.23
CA ALA A 207 6.94 23.93 -3.33
C ALA A 207 7.40 25.39 -3.31
N LEU A 208 8.36 25.75 -2.44
CA LEU A 208 8.93 27.10 -2.39
C LEU A 208 9.70 27.45 -3.68
N ALA A 209 10.48 26.52 -4.22
CA ALA A 209 11.22 26.73 -5.46
C ALA A 209 10.31 26.86 -6.69
N ALA A 210 9.17 26.17 -6.72
CA ALA A 210 8.18 26.27 -7.80
C ALA A 210 7.36 27.57 -7.76
N ASN A 211 7.30 28.23 -6.60
CA ASN A 211 6.59 29.50 -6.38
C ASN A 211 7.51 30.74 -6.38
N SER A 212 8.82 30.56 -6.61
CA SER A 212 9.83 31.62 -6.73
C SER A 212 10.08 31.96 -8.20
#